data_AF-A0A7S1QR05-F1
#
_entry.id   AF-A0A7S1QR05-F1
#
_cell.length_a   1.000
_cell.length_b   1.000
_cell.length_c   1.000
_cell.angle_alpha   90.00
_cell.angle_beta   90.00
_cell.angle_gamma   90.00
#
_symmetry.space_group_name_H-M   'P 1'
#
loop_
_entity.id
_entity.type
_entity.pdbx_description
1 polymer ?
#
loop_
_entity_poly.entity_id
_entity_poly.type
_entity_poly.pdbx_seq_one_letter_code
_entity_poly.pdbx_strand_id
1 'polypeptide(L)'
;VADGTVSVPTCTVFATIGDRRLGTHVLAGLDLLLPALVENIDAAGIDAAFPAARPRDDANGTVVPAADIACDHHIARSLGLDTPFGATFSCAIDRSSLLDVSTAAPGAFQELVDARLPTAHGLRQLLSVAVTEGDIDATDLDAVVARWLPLWQAECVDLSDALEDIHGATGTGPSLLAVTMRRVGHECGRFLGGLHGIGASWGTFADASCLPGQLHCNAHANNFVLADPRQLQPPSSGAPERKGASRMPPLLGYRDFDMAFYFSDAEHDTEGNAPLNAAEIVSEERLGLLEVLLGADSSTGVRGAPRAVLDAHPPDVRLLRTALYDTLALGFTDAYAAWQAPLDVHALLGPGADAAAWNRATEAL
;
A
#
# COMPACT_ATOMS: atom_id res chain seq x y z
N VAL A 1 15.43 14.00 41.66
CA VAL A 1 16.24 13.09 40.83
C VAL A 1 15.31 11.94 40.50
N ALA A 2 14.36 12.13 39.57
CA ALA A 2 14.59 11.91 38.14
C ALA A 2 15.33 10.58 37.97
N ASP A 3 14.58 9.48 38.00
CA ASP A 3 15.10 8.18 37.58
C ASP A 3 15.52 8.35 36.13
N GLY A 4 16.83 8.49 35.93
CA GLY A 4 17.45 8.72 34.64
C GLY A 4 17.34 7.48 33.77
N THR A 5 16.14 7.19 33.27
CA THR A 5 15.97 6.32 32.11
C THR A 5 16.60 7.01 30.93
N VAL A 6 17.88 6.71 30.72
CA VAL A 6 18.58 7.04 29.49
C VAL A 6 17.82 6.35 28.37
N SER A 7 17.12 7.13 27.55
CA SER A 7 16.59 6.67 26.27
C SER A 7 17.79 6.12 25.48
N VAL A 8 17.82 4.80 25.30
CA VAL A 8 18.82 4.19 24.42
C VAL A 8 18.27 4.32 23.01
N PRO A 9 18.94 5.08 22.12
CA PRO A 9 18.50 5.18 20.73
C PRO A 9 18.43 3.78 20.14
N THR A 10 17.24 3.41 19.66
CA THR A 10 17.02 2.12 19.01
C THR A 10 17.25 2.31 17.52
N CYS A 11 18.11 1.48 16.93
CA CYS A 11 18.35 1.45 15.50
C CYS A 11 17.88 0.10 14.96
N THR A 12 16.95 0.13 14.01
CA THR A 12 16.48 -1.08 13.34
C THR A 12 17.20 -1.22 12.01
N VAL A 13 17.90 -2.34 11.82
CA VAL A 13 18.64 -2.64 10.59
C VAL A 13 17.96 -3.82 9.91
N PHE A 14 17.50 -3.60 8.69
CA PHE A 14 16.99 -4.64 7.79
C PHE A 14 17.89 -4.70 6.56
N ALA A 15 18.13 -5.90 6.02
CA ALA A 15 18.53 -5.95 4.62
C ALA A 15 17.27 -5.81 3.78
N THR A 16 17.25 -4.74 3.00
CA THR A 16 16.14 -4.40 2.14
C THR A 16 16.44 -4.81 0.71
N ILE A 17 15.41 -4.97 -0.11
CA ILE A 17 15.59 -5.09 -1.56
C ILE A 17 15.86 -3.66 -2.11
N GLY A 18 17.02 -3.08 -1.77
CA GLY A 18 17.35 -1.66 -2.04
C GLY A 18 16.63 -0.66 -1.13
N ASP A 19 16.77 0.66 -1.34
CA ASP A 19 16.03 1.70 -0.59
C ASP A 19 14.58 1.84 -1.08
N ARG A 20 13.88 0.71 -1.28
CA ARG A 20 12.52 0.66 -1.84
C ARG A 20 11.47 0.96 -0.78
N ARG A 21 11.33 2.25 -0.45
CA ARG A 21 10.19 2.78 0.32
C ARG A 21 8.87 2.42 -0.36
N LEU A 22 7.89 1.95 0.43
CA LEU A 22 6.62 1.42 -0.09
C LEU A 22 5.85 2.47 -0.91
N GLY A 23 5.69 3.70 -0.42
CA GLY A 23 4.92 4.73 -1.13
C GLY A 23 5.59 5.17 -2.43
N THR A 24 6.76 5.81 -2.34
CA THR A 24 7.42 6.48 -3.48
C THR A 24 8.05 5.55 -4.50
N HIS A 25 8.42 4.32 -4.12
CA HIS A 25 9.08 3.41 -5.06
C HIS A 25 8.18 2.27 -5.50
N VAL A 26 7.48 1.64 -4.55
CA VAL A 26 6.73 0.41 -4.84
C VAL A 26 5.35 0.74 -5.38
N LEU A 27 4.50 1.44 -4.62
CA LEU A 27 3.14 1.77 -5.04
C LEU A 27 3.15 2.73 -6.24
N ALA A 28 3.99 3.76 -6.21
CA ALA A 28 4.18 4.65 -7.35
C ALA A 28 4.76 3.93 -8.59
N GLY A 29 5.71 3.01 -8.39
CA GLY A 29 6.27 2.20 -9.48
C GLY A 29 5.23 1.28 -10.10
N LEU A 30 4.44 0.58 -9.28
CA LEU A 30 3.33 -0.26 -9.73
C LEU A 30 2.32 0.57 -10.52
N ASP A 31 1.93 1.74 -10.00
CA ASP A 31 1.02 2.65 -10.70
C ASP A 31 1.52 2.96 -12.11
N LEU A 32 2.78 3.35 -12.27
CA LEU A 32 3.40 3.66 -13.56
C LEU A 32 3.46 2.44 -14.48
N LEU A 33 3.66 1.25 -13.94
CA LEU A 33 3.80 0.01 -14.69
C LEU A 33 2.47 -0.65 -15.05
N LEU A 34 1.34 -0.26 -14.43
CA LEU A 34 0.02 -0.85 -14.68
C LEU A 34 -0.33 -1.01 -16.19
N PRO A 35 -0.13 -0.01 -17.07
CA PRO A 35 -0.43 -0.16 -18.49
C PRO A 35 0.41 -1.23 -19.21
N ALA A 36 1.56 -1.59 -18.64
CA ALA A 36 2.46 -2.62 -19.17
C ALA A 36 2.25 -4.00 -18.50
N LEU A 37 1.69 -4.02 -17.28
CA LEU A 37 1.47 -5.25 -16.51
C LEU A 37 0.14 -5.94 -16.81
N VAL A 38 -0.85 -5.22 -17.35
CA VAL A 38 -2.22 -5.74 -17.49
C VAL A 38 -2.78 -5.49 -18.89
N GLU A 39 -3.34 -6.54 -19.50
CA GLU A 39 -4.05 -6.48 -20.79
C GLU A 39 -5.53 -6.82 -20.67
N ASN A 40 -6.30 -6.43 -21.70
CA ASN A 40 -7.70 -6.82 -21.88
C ASN A 40 -8.57 -6.55 -20.63
N ILE A 41 -8.38 -5.40 -20.01
CA ILE A 41 -9.12 -4.99 -18.81
C ILE A 41 -10.63 -5.02 -19.13
N ASP A 42 -11.37 -5.91 -18.46
CA ASP A 42 -12.83 -5.95 -18.52
C ASP A 42 -13.42 -4.78 -17.71
N ALA A 43 -13.22 -3.55 -18.20
CA ALA A 43 -13.63 -2.35 -17.48
C ALA A 43 -15.12 -2.37 -17.10
N ALA A 44 -15.98 -3.00 -17.92
CA ALA A 44 -17.39 -3.15 -17.61
C ALA A 44 -17.63 -4.11 -16.45
N GLY A 45 -16.94 -5.26 -16.44
CA GLY A 45 -16.95 -6.20 -15.32
C GLY A 45 -16.42 -5.59 -14.03
N ILE A 46 -15.32 -4.83 -14.11
CA ILE A 46 -14.77 -4.10 -12.96
C ILE A 46 -15.76 -3.07 -12.43
N ASP A 47 -16.31 -2.22 -13.31
CA ASP A 47 -17.26 -1.18 -12.94
C ASP A 47 -18.52 -1.76 -12.29
N ALA A 48 -19.02 -2.87 -12.83
CA ALA A 48 -20.19 -3.59 -12.31
C ALA A 48 -19.93 -4.30 -10.97
N ALA A 49 -18.67 -4.61 -10.66
CA ALA A 49 -18.29 -5.28 -9.41
C ALA A 49 -18.24 -4.34 -8.21
N PHE A 50 -18.12 -3.01 -8.42
CA PHE A 50 -18.12 -2.06 -7.32
C PHE A 50 -19.44 -2.11 -6.52
N PRO A 51 -19.39 -2.07 -5.18
CA PRO A 51 -20.58 -2.04 -4.36
C PRO A 51 -21.51 -0.87 -4.70
N ALA A 52 -22.82 -1.06 -4.56
CA ALA A 52 -23.80 -0.02 -4.86
C ALA A 52 -23.66 1.23 -3.97
N ALA A 53 -23.05 1.10 -2.78
CA ALA A 53 -22.78 2.24 -1.90
C ALA A 53 -21.52 3.04 -2.30
N ARG A 54 -20.77 2.58 -3.31
CA ARG A 54 -19.60 3.30 -3.82
C ARG A 54 -20.05 4.64 -4.45
N PRO A 55 -19.51 5.79 -3.99
CA PRO A 55 -19.79 7.07 -4.63
C PRO A 55 -19.32 7.09 -6.08
N ARG A 56 -20.09 7.80 -6.91
CA ARG A 56 -19.75 8.08 -8.31
C ARG A 56 -19.73 9.58 -8.53
N ASP A 57 -18.84 10.04 -9.39
CA ASP A 57 -18.77 11.44 -9.80
C ASP A 57 -19.99 11.78 -10.65
N ASP A 58 -20.76 12.78 -10.24
CA ASP A 58 -22.01 13.20 -10.88
C ASP A 58 -21.82 13.66 -12.34
N ALA A 59 -20.63 14.16 -12.69
CA ALA A 59 -20.37 14.73 -14.02
C ALA A 59 -20.14 13.65 -15.09
N ASN A 60 -19.52 12.53 -14.71
CA ASN A 60 -19.07 11.51 -15.66
C ASN A 60 -19.51 10.08 -15.30
N GLY A 61 -20.15 9.87 -14.14
CA GLY A 61 -20.62 8.57 -13.65
C GLY A 61 -19.50 7.62 -13.21
N THR A 62 -18.24 8.08 -13.21
CA THR A 62 -17.09 7.24 -12.85
C THR A 62 -17.07 6.99 -11.35
N VAL A 63 -16.54 5.83 -10.97
CA VAL A 63 -16.32 5.49 -9.56
C VAL A 63 -15.32 6.46 -8.94
N VAL A 64 -15.70 7.08 -7.82
CA VAL A 64 -14.81 7.93 -7.02
C VAL A 64 -13.68 7.08 -6.46
N PRO A 65 -12.39 7.46 -6.58
CA PRO A 65 -11.27 6.73 -5.97
C PRO A 65 -11.34 6.63 -4.43
N ALA A 66 -10.82 5.54 -3.85
CA ALA A 66 -10.79 5.39 -2.39
C ALA A 66 -9.93 6.44 -1.70
N ALA A 67 -8.91 6.96 -2.41
CA ALA A 67 -8.09 8.07 -1.95
C ALA A 67 -8.94 9.32 -1.65
N ASP A 68 -9.85 9.67 -2.56
CA ASP A 68 -10.73 10.84 -2.39
C ASP A 68 -11.72 10.64 -1.24
N ILE A 69 -12.22 9.40 -1.06
CA ILE A 69 -13.07 9.04 0.09
C ILE A 69 -12.26 9.17 1.40
N ALA A 70 -11.03 8.66 1.44
CA ALA A 70 -10.16 8.76 2.61
C ALA A 70 -9.82 10.21 2.96
N CYS A 71 -9.46 11.03 1.99
CA CYS A 71 -9.25 12.47 2.17
C CYS A 71 -10.51 13.15 2.75
N ASP A 72 -11.69 12.85 2.20
CA ASP A 72 -12.94 13.47 2.63
C ASP A 72 -13.32 13.07 4.08
N HIS A 73 -13.03 11.83 4.48
CA HIS A 73 -13.14 11.38 5.88
C HIS A 73 -12.16 12.11 6.79
N HIS A 74 -10.91 12.26 6.37
CA HIS A 74 -9.89 12.97 7.15
C HIS A 74 -10.21 14.47 7.28
N ILE A 75 -10.72 15.11 6.23
CA ILE A 75 -11.21 16.50 6.26
C ILE A 75 -12.41 16.63 7.20
N ALA A 76 -13.41 15.75 7.10
CA ALA A 76 -14.59 15.79 7.96
C ALA A 76 -14.20 15.74 9.44
N ARG A 77 -13.27 14.84 9.75
CA ARG A 77 -12.70 14.69 11.09
C ARG A 77 -11.94 15.94 11.54
N SER A 78 -11.05 16.47 10.70
CA SER A 78 -10.28 17.69 10.99
C SER A 78 -11.19 18.90 11.25
N LEU A 79 -12.37 18.93 10.63
CA LEU A 79 -13.39 19.96 10.83
C LEU A 79 -14.33 19.67 12.02
N GLY A 80 -14.15 18.56 12.73
CA GLY A 80 -15.01 18.15 13.85
C GLY A 80 -16.45 17.84 13.42
N LEU A 81 -16.67 17.42 12.17
CA LEU A 81 -17.99 17.00 11.71
C LEU A 81 -18.32 15.65 12.34
N ASP A 82 -19.42 15.60 13.11
CA ASP A 82 -19.91 14.37 13.76
C ASP A 82 -20.69 13.50 12.75
N THR A 83 -20.00 13.12 11.68
CA THR A 83 -20.55 12.27 10.63
C THR A 83 -19.83 10.92 10.68
N PRO A 84 -20.56 9.79 10.68
CA PRO A 84 -19.93 8.47 10.55
C PRO A 84 -19.29 8.24 9.17
N PHE A 85 -19.39 9.23 8.29
CA PHE A 85 -18.94 9.25 6.91
C PHE A 85 -18.25 10.58 6.61
N GLY A 86 -17.65 10.75 5.43
CA GLY A 86 -16.94 11.96 5.07
C GLY A 86 -17.85 13.19 4.89
N ALA A 87 -17.22 14.35 4.65
CA ALA A 87 -17.91 15.64 4.53
C ALA A 87 -18.76 15.70 3.25
N THR A 88 -18.28 15.07 2.19
CA THR A 88 -18.91 14.98 0.86
C THR A 88 -19.48 13.59 0.62
N PHE A 89 -18.74 12.54 0.98
CA PHE A 89 -19.07 11.16 0.69
C PHE A 89 -19.65 10.46 1.92
N SER A 90 -20.93 10.12 1.86
CA SER A 90 -21.69 9.48 2.93
C SER A 90 -21.46 7.96 3.07
N CYS A 91 -20.34 7.43 2.57
CA CYS A 91 -20.01 6.01 2.63
C CYS A 91 -18.89 5.71 3.64
N ALA A 92 -18.88 4.51 4.21
CA ALA A 92 -17.78 4.02 5.03
C ALA A 92 -16.55 3.68 4.15
N ILE A 93 -15.39 3.43 4.75
CA ILE A 93 -14.21 2.89 4.07
C ILE A 93 -14.06 1.42 4.46
N ASP A 94 -14.98 0.59 3.95
CA ASP A 94 -15.09 -0.84 4.27
C ASP A 94 -15.71 -1.65 3.12
N ARG A 95 -16.02 -2.94 3.35
CA ARG A 95 -16.55 -3.84 2.31
C ARG A 95 -17.92 -3.43 1.77
N SER A 96 -18.65 -2.52 2.42
CA SER A 96 -19.93 -2.03 1.93
C SER A 96 -19.78 -1.06 0.75
N SER A 97 -18.63 -0.40 0.65
CA SER A 97 -18.34 0.64 -0.35
C SER A 97 -17.10 0.36 -1.20
N LEU A 98 -16.20 -0.51 -0.74
CA LEU A 98 -14.96 -0.85 -1.43
C LEU A 98 -15.03 -2.22 -2.11
N LEU A 99 -14.35 -2.33 -3.26
CA LEU A 99 -14.23 -3.56 -4.02
C LEU A 99 -12.98 -4.37 -3.61
N ASP A 100 -13.18 -5.65 -3.27
CA ASP A 100 -12.09 -6.61 -3.05
C ASP A 100 -11.88 -7.48 -4.29
N VAL A 101 -11.02 -7.03 -5.21
CA VAL A 101 -10.76 -7.75 -6.46
C VAL A 101 -10.06 -9.09 -6.25
N SER A 102 -9.46 -9.32 -5.07
CA SER A 102 -8.86 -10.63 -4.73
C SER A 102 -9.90 -11.73 -4.51
N THR A 103 -11.16 -11.34 -4.25
CA THR A 103 -12.28 -12.25 -3.99
C THR A 103 -13.42 -12.12 -4.99
N ALA A 104 -13.37 -11.13 -5.89
CA ALA A 104 -14.36 -10.95 -6.94
C ALA A 104 -14.34 -12.14 -7.91
N ALA A 105 -15.52 -12.48 -8.46
CA ALA A 105 -15.69 -13.71 -9.25
C ALA A 105 -14.63 -13.83 -10.37
N PRO A 106 -13.99 -15.01 -10.55
CA PRO A 106 -12.85 -15.21 -11.45
C PRO A 106 -13.04 -14.76 -12.91
N GLY A 107 -14.29 -14.62 -13.36
CA GLY A 107 -14.62 -14.21 -14.73
C GLY A 107 -14.50 -12.72 -15.04
N ALA A 108 -14.48 -11.85 -14.01
CA ALA A 108 -14.35 -10.39 -14.21
C ALA A 108 -12.89 -9.91 -14.08
N PHE A 109 -12.01 -10.75 -13.52
CA PHE A 109 -10.64 -10.40 -13.14
C PHE A 109 -9.66 -11.54 -13.42
N GLN A 110 -9.87 -12.23 -14.54
CA GLN A 110 -8.87 -13.18 -15.01
C GLN A 110 -7.64 -12.36 -15.43
N GLU A 111 -6.67 -12.27 -14.53
CA GLU A 111 -5.42 -11.60 -14.80
C GLU A 111 -4.75 -12.28 -15.99
N LEU A 112 -4.80 -11.60 -17.15
CA LEU A 112 -3.78 -11.70 -18.17
C LEU A 112 -2.57 -10.92 -17.64
N VAL A 113 -1.85 -11.51 -16.70
CA VAL A 113 -0.40 -11.25 -16.63
C VAL A 113 0.24 -12.19 -17.64
N ASP A 114 -0.08 -11.99 -18.92
CA ASP A 114 0.92 -12.26 -19.95
C ASP A 114 1.90 -11.10 -19.80
N ALA A 115 2.87 -11.24 -18.89
CA ALA A 115 3.91 -10.25 -18.70
C ALA A 115 4.56 -10.02 -20.06
N ARG A 116 4.15 -8.96 -20.78
CA ARG A 116 4.82 -8.63 -22.03
C ARG A 116 6.25 -8.35 -21.66
N LEU A 117 7.15 -9.04 -22.34
CA LEU A 117 8.53 -8.60 -22.36
C LEU A 117 8.50 -7.12 -22.77
N PRO A 118 8.98 -6.21 -21.91
CA PRO A 118 8.94 -4.80 -22.17
C PRO A 118 9.62 -4.54 -23.51
N THR A 119 9.07 -3.58 -24.25
CA THR A 119 9.69 -3.09 -25.48
C THR A 119 10.55 -1.88 -25.16
N ALA A 120 11.58 -1.64 -25.97
CA ALA A 120 12.36 -0.40 -25.88
C ALA A 120 11.46 0.85 -25.97
N HIS A 121 10.37 0.78 -26.73
CA HIS A 121 9.41 1.87 -26.84
C HIS A 121 8.63 2.11 -25.54
N GLY A 122 8.10 1.04 -24.91
CA GLY A 122 7.40 1.15 -23.63
C GLY A 122 8.31 1.68 -22.52
N LEU A 123 9.54 1.18 -22.43
CA LEU A 123 10.53 1.69 -21.47
C LEU A 123 10.91 3.14 -21.74
N ARG A 124 11.07 3.55 -23.01
CA ARG A 124 11.28 4.97 -23.36
C ARG A 124 10.13 5.85 -22.92
N GLN A 125 8.88 5.40 -23.08
CA GLN A 125 7.70 6.15 -22.68
C GLN A 125 7.68 6.35 -21.15
N LEU A 126 7.99 5.31 -20.38
CA LEU A 126 8.08 5.42 -18.92
C LEU A 126 9.21 6.36 -18.47
N LEU A 127 10.40 6.23 -19.07
CA LEU A 127 11.55 7.06 -18.73
C LEU A 127 11.45 8.50 -19.24
N SER A 128 10.52 8.81 -20.15
CA SER A 128 10.31 10.18 -20.63
C SER A 128 9.82 11.12 -19.53
N VAL A 129 9.21 10.58 -18.48
CA VAL A 129 8.82 11.31 -17.27
C VAL A 129 10.05 11.80 -16.53
N ALA A 130 11.00 10.90 -16.25
CA ALA A 130 12.27 11.24 -15.62
C ALA A 130 13.11 12.22 -16.47
N VAL A 131 12.98 12.17 -17.80
CA VAL A 131 13.58 13.20 -18.68
C VAL A 131 12.90 14.55 -18.51
N THR A 132 11.58 14.58 -18.40
CA THR A 132 10.80 15.82 -18.20
C THR A 132 11.10 16.47 -16.85
N GLU A 133 11.34 15.65 -15.83
CA GLU A 133 11.68 16.10 -14.47
C GLU A 133 13.16 16.48 -14.32
N GLY A 134 14.00 16.18 -15.32
CA GLY A 134 15.42 16.50 -15.33
C GLY A 134 16.30 15.48 -14.59
N ASP A 135 15.75 14.34 -14.21
CA ASP A 135 16.48 13.24 -13.56
C ASP A 135 17.33 12.44 -14.55
N ILE A 136 16.93 12.44 -15.82
CA ILE A 136 17.66 11.80 -16.93
C ILE A 136 17.88 12.84 -18.04
N ASP A 137 19.11 13.00 -18.50
CA ASP A 137 19.37 13.81 -19.70
C ASP A 137 18.72 13.15 -20.92
N ALA A 138 17.99 13.91 -21.73
CA ALA A 138 17.34 13.40 -22.94
C ALA A 138 18.33 12.70 -23.89
N THR A 139 19.59 13.11 -23.90
CA THR A 139 20.67 12.50 -24.69
C THR A 139 21.14 11.16 -24.14
N ASP A 140 20.91 10.89 -22.85
CA ASP A 140 21.24 9.62 -22.19
C ASP A 140 20.11 8.60 -22.25
N LEU A 141 18.89 9.00 -22.63
CA LEU A 141 17.70 8.14 -22.62
C LEU A 141 17.93 6.80 -23.33
N ASP A 142 18.54 6.81 -24.51
CA ASP A 142 18.80 5.59 -25.28
C ASP A 142 19.82 4.67 -24.60
N ALA A 143 20.84 5.24 -23.98
CA ALA A 143 21.82 4.47 -23.21
C ALA A 143 21.20 3.85 -21.95
N VAL A 144 20.33 4.60 -21.26
CA VAL A 144 19.55 4.10 -20.13
C VAL A 144 18.65 2.95 -20.59
N VAL A 145 17.87 3.13 -21.64
CA VAL A 145 16.99 2.09 -22.19
C VAL A 145 17.79 0.83 -22.56
N ALA A 146 18.92 0.97 -23.25
CA ALA A 146 19.77 -0.16 -23.63
C ALA A 146 20.31 -0.93 -22.41
N ARG A 147 20.58 -0.24 -21.30
CA ARG A 147 21.04 -0.85 -20.05
C ARG A 147 19.92 -1.55 -19.29
N TRP A 148 18.75 -0.94 -19.20
CA TRP A 148 17.66 -1.41 -18.33
C TRP A 148 16.73 -2.42 -19.01
N LEU A 149 16.61 -2.36 -20.34
CA LEU A 149 15.71 -3.24 -21.08
C LEU A 149 16.03 -4.73 -20.87
N PRO A 150 17.29 -5.21 -20.94
CA PRO A 150 17.58 -6.63 -20.71
C PRO A 150 17.27 -7.09 -19.28
N LEU A 151 17.49 -6.21 -18.29
CA LEU A 151 17.18 -6.50 -16.90
C LEU A 151 15.68 -6.65 -16.70
N TRP A 152 14.89 -5.68 -17.19
CA TRP A 152 13.44 -5.75 -17.08
C TRP A 152 12.87 -6.94 -17.87
N GLN A 153 13.43 -7.27 -19.04
CA GLN A 153 13.04 -8.49 -19.75
C GLN A 153 13.32 -9.76 -18.94
N ALA A 154 14.45 -9.85 -18.25
CA ALA A 154 14.76 -10.99 -17.38
C ALA A 154 13.76 -11.10 -16.21
N GLU A 155 13.47 -10.00 -15.52
CA GLU A 155 12.49 -10.00 -14.40
C GLU A 155 11.08 -10.36 -14.88
N CYS A 156 10.68 -9.93 -16.10
CA CYS A 156 9.39 -10.33 -16.68
C CYS A 156 9.34 -11.82 -17.02
N VAL A 157 10.45 -12.45 -17.43
CA VAL A 157 10.52 -13.90 -17.62
C VAL A 157 10.36 -14.59 -16.27
N ASP A 158 11.11 -14.17 -15.25
CA ASP A 158 11.04 -14.77 -13.92
C ASP A 158 9.63 -14.64 -13.30
N LEU A 159 8.97 -13.49 -13.50
CA LEU A 159 7.58 -13.27 -13.11
C LEU A 159 6.63 -14.19 -13.87
N SER A 160 6.79 -14.31 -15.19
CA SER A 160 5.97 -15.19 -16.04
C SER A 160 6.10 -16.65 -15.60
N ASP A 161 7.32 -17.14 -15.41
CA ASP A 161 7.60 -18.50 -14.95
C ASP A 161 6.97 -18.75 -13.56
N ALA A 162 7.06 -17.78 -12.65
CA ALA A 162 6.45 -17.88 -11.32
C ALA A 162 4.91 -17.87 -11.38
N LEU A 163 4.31 -17.15 -12.31
CA LEU A 163 2.86 -17.15 -12.54
C LEU A 163 2.39 -18.46 -13.16
N GLU A 164 3.13 -19.02 -14.11
CA GLU A 164 2.87 -20.35 -14.66
C GLU A 164 2.91 -21.42 -13.56
N ASP A 165 3.88 -21.35 -12.65
CA ASP A 165 3.96 -22.22 -11.47
C ASP A 165 2.71 -22.10 -10.57
N ILE A 166 2.18 -20.88 -10.40
CA ILE A 166 1.04 -20.58 -9.53
C ILE A 166 -0.29 -21.00 -10.15
N HIS A 167 -0.52 -20.65 -11.41
CA HIS A 167 -1.80 -20.86 -12.10
C HIS A 167 -1.90 -22.24 -12.75
N GLY A 168 -0.76 -22.92 -12.96
CA GLY A 168 -0.67 -24.21 -13.61
C GLY A 168 -1.30 -24.22 -15.01
N ALA A 169 -1.68 -25.40 -15.50
CA ALA A 169 -2.21 -25.58 -16.86
C ALA A 169 -3.60 -24.96 -17.08
N THR A 170 -4.33 -24.57 -16.02
CA THR A 170 -5.69 -24.06 -16.16
C THR A 170 -5.74 -22.55 -16.40
N GLY A 171 -4.68 -21.80 -16.08
CA GLY A 171 -4.66 -20.34 -16.23
C GLY A 171 -5.76 -19.66 -15.39
N THR A 172 -6.20 -20.31 -14.31
CA THR A 172 -7.28 -19.83 -13.44
C THR A 172 -6.78 -19.79 -12.01
N GLY A 173 -6.30 -18.64 -11.57
CA GLY A 173 -5.97 -18.38 -10.17
C GLY A 173 -6.32 -16.94 -9.79
N PRO A 174 -6.18 -16.60 -8.50
CA PRO A 174 -6.35 -15.22 -8.08
C PRO A 174 -5.29 -14.34 -8.74
N SER A 175 -5.65 -13.07 -8.89
CA SER A 175 -4.77 -12.03 -9.41
C SER A 175 -3.58 -11.81 -8.45
N LEU A 176 -2.35 -11.93 -8.96
CA LEU A 176 -1.14 -11.68 -8.19
C LEU A 176 -1.07 -10.24 -7.73
N LEU A 177 -1.47 -9.29 -8.58
CA LEU A 177 -1.47 -7.89 -8.20
C LEU A 177 -2.49 -7.61 -7.10
N ALA A 178 -3.71 -8.14 -7.22
CA ALA A 178 -4.74 -8.03 -6.18
C ALA A 178 -4.29 -8.66 -4.86
N VAL A 179 -3.74 -9.87 -4.90
CA VAL A 179 -3.20 -10.57 -3.73
C VAL A 179 -2.07 -9.76 -3.08
N THR A 180 -1.18 -9.19 -3.88
CA THR A 180 -0.06 -8.38 -3.40
C THR A 180 -0.56 -7.08 -2.75
N MET A 181 -1.47 -6.36 -3.41
CA MET A 181 -2.09 -5.14 -2.86
C MET A 181 -2.83 -5.43 -1.54
N ARG A 182 -3.58 -6.54 -1.50
CA ARG A 182 -4.27 -7.01 -0.29
C ARG A 182 -3.29 -7.32 0.85
N ARG A 183 -2.18 -8.00 0.54
CA ARG A 183 -1.13 -8.35 1.51
C ARG A 183 -0.43 -7.11 2.05
N VAL A 184 -0.05 -6.18 1.17
CA VAL A 184 0.57 -4.89 1.54
C VAL A 184 -0.33 -4.14 2.53
N GLY A 185 -1.60 -3.95 2.16
CA GLY A 185 -2.58 -3.31 3.04
C GLY A 185 -2.67 -4.03 4.39
N HIS A 186 -2.80 -5.36 4.37
CA HIS A 186 -2.88 -6.17 5.57
C HIS A 186 -1.65 -6.03 6.49
N GLU A 187 -0.43 -6.08 5.96
CA GLU A 187 0.79 -5.93 6.76
C GLU A 187 0.91 -4.52 7.37
N CYS A 188 0.54 -3.47 6.63
CA CYS A 188 0.45 -2.11 7.16
C CYS A 188 -0.58 -2.00 8.29
N GLY A 189 -1.78 -2.57 8.09
CA GLY A 189 -2.87 -2.53 9.05
C GLY A 189 -2.52 -3.25 10.35
N ARG A 190 -1.93 -4.45 10.27
CA ARG A 190 -1.48 -5.19 11.45
C ARG A 190 -0.38 -4.49 12.21
N PHE A 191 0.57 -3.89 11.50
CA PHE A 191 1.66 -3.17 12.12
C PHE A 191 1.11 -2.00 12.95
N LEU A 192 0.31 -1.13 12.34
CA LEU A 192 -0.24 0.03 13.04
C LEU A 192 -1.20 -0.39 14.16
N GLY A 193 -2.07 -1.38 13.92
CA GLY A 193 -2.95 -1.93 14.95
C GLY A 193 -2.19 -2.55 16.12
N GLY A 194 -1.03 -3.17 15.85
CA GLY A 194 -0.13 -3.71 16.86
C GLY A 194 0.54 -2.63 17.71
N LEU A 195 1.02 -1.55 17.09
CA LEU A 195 1.55 -0.38 17.79
C LEU A 195 0.50 0.23 18.73
N HIS A 196 -0.69 0.52 18.21
CA HIS A 196 -1.78 1.06 19.01
C HIS A 196 -2.23 0.08 20.11
N GLY A 197 -2.21 -1.22 19.81
CA GLY A 197 -2.57 -2.29 20.75
C GLY A 197 -1.65 -2.38 21.96
N ILE A 198 -0.40 -1.93 21.86
CA ILE A 198 0.54 -1.81 22.99
C ILE A 198 0.58 -0.40 23.60
N GLY A 199 -0.32 0.48 23.16
CA GLY A 199 -0.39 1.85 23.65
C GLY A 199 0.72 2.76 23.13
N ALA A 200 1.22 2.52 21.92
CA ALA A 200 2.22 3.37 21.26
C ALA A 200 1.62 4.13 20.06
N SER A 201 2.01 5.39 19.91
CA SER A 201 1.86 6.23 18.73
C SER A 201 3.03 6.02 17.79
N TRP A 202 2.79 6.06 16.48
CA TRP A 202 3.84 6.09 15.47
C TRP A 202 4.41 7.49 15.20
N GLY A 203 3.90 8.51 15.88
CA GLY A 203 4.43 9.87 15.86
C GLY A 203 3.47 10.89 15.28
N THR A 204 2.22 10.89 15.74
CA THR A 204 1.32 12.03 15.53
C THR A 204 1.46 13.03 16.65
N PHE A 205 1.77 14.28 16.31
CA PHE A 205 2.03 15.35 17.27
C PHE A 205 1.62 16.72 16.71
N ALA A 206 1.43 17.68 17.62
CA ALA A 206 1.31 19.09 17.28
C ALA A 206 2.61 19.80 17.66
N ASP A 207 3.16 20.64 16.78
CA ASP A 207 4.31 21.49 17.08
C ASP A 207 3.99 22.97 16.82
N ALA A 208 4.96 23.86 17.05
CA ALA A 208 4.81 25.29 16.85
C ALA A 208 4.55 25.71 15.38
N SER A 209 4.74 24.80 14.41
CA SER A 209 4.44 25.03 13.00
C SER A 209 3.01 24.63 12.62
N CYS A 210 2.34 23.82 13.45
CA CYS A 210 0.92 23.48 13.27
C CYS A 210 0.02 24.69 13.56
N LEU A 211 -0.95 24.95 12.69
CA LEU A 211 -2.07 25.85 13.05
C LEU A 211 -2.95 25.19 14.13
N PRO A 212 -3.75 25.96 14.89
CA PRO A 212 -4.68 25.39 15.86
C PRO A 212 -5.58 24.32 15.22
N GLY A 213 -5.54 23.11 15.75
CA GLY A 213 -6.29 21.95 15.24
C GLY A 213 -5.59 21.15 14.13
N GLN A 214 -4.39 21.55 13.69
CA GLN A 214 -3.58 20.76 12.76
C GLN A 214 -2.60 19.85 13.50
N LEU A 215 -2.30 18.71 12.89
CA LEU A 215 -1.40 17.70 13.42
C LEU A 215 -0.41 17.27 12.34
N HIS A 216 0.83 17.03 12.73
CA HIS A 216 1.74 16.22 11.94
C HIS A 216 1.41 14.77 12.19
N CYS A 217 1.42 13.96 11.13
CA CYS A 217 1.22 12.52 11.21
C CYS A 217 2.43 11.81 10.58
N ASN A 218 3.24 11.16 11.41
CA ASN A 218 4.39 10.38 10.93
C ASN A 218 3.98 8.99 10.39
N ALA A 219 2.73 8.56 10.60
CA ALA A 219 2.24 7.30 10.07
C ALA A 219 2.05 7.40 8.54
N HIS A 220 3.10 7.11 7.78
CA HIS A 220 3.11 7.26 6.33
C HIS A 220 3.65 6.01 5.61
N ALA A 221 3.19 5.77 4.38
CA ALA A 221 3.59 4.59 3.60
C ALA A 221 5.12 4.46 3.41
N ASN A 222 5.84 5.58 3.33
CA ASN A 222 7.31 5.58 3.19
C ASN A 222 8.12 5.16 4.42
N ASN A 223 7.45 4.86 5.54
CA ASN A 223 8.07 4.26 6.73
C ASN A 223 8.07 2.73 6.65
N PHE A 224 7.48 2.18 5.58
CA PHE A 224 7.63 0.79 5.18
C PHE A 224 8.65 0.67 4.05
N VAL A 225 9.40 -0.44 4.06
CA VAL A 225 10.33 -0.85 3.00
C VAL A 225 10.05 -2.29 2.61
N LEU A 226 10.31 -2.66 1.35
CA LEU A 226 10.31 -4.07 0.97
C LEU A 226 11.52 -4.78 1.58
N ALA A 227 11.24 -5.83 2.34
CA ALA A 227 12.25 -6.65 2.98
C ALA A 227 12.37 -8.00 2.26
N ASP A 228 13.58 -8.57 2.26
CA ASP A 228 13.81 -9.91 1.74
C ASP A 228 13.10 -10.93 2.63
N PRO A 229 12.09 -11.66 2.12
CA PRO A 229 11.29 -12.55 2.95
C PRO A 229 12.11 -13.71 3.55
N ARG A 230 13.25 -14.05 2.94
CA ARG A 230 14.19 -15.07 3.46
C ARG A 230 14.89 -14.61 4.75
N GLN A 231 14.98 -13.30 4.97
CA GLN A 231 15.68 -12.72 6.11
C GLN A 231 14.75 -12.39 7.27
N LEU A 232 13.46 -12.24 6.98
CA LEU A 232 12.43 -12.03 7.99
C LEU A 232 11.90 -13.32 8.62
N GLN A 233 12.51 -14.47 8.30
CA GLN A 233 12.23 -15.68 9.05
C GLN A 233 12.61 -15.44 10.50
N PRO A 234 11.67 -15.62 11.46
CA PRO A 234 12.01 -15.47 12.86
C PRO A 234 13.19 -16.40 13.16
N PRO A 235 14.20 -15.95 13.92
CA PRO A 235 15.29 -16.83 14.34
C PRO A 235 14.65 -18.09 14.89
N SER A 236 15.12 -19.25 14.43
CA SER A 236 14.61 -20.58 14.80
C SER A 236 14.63 -20.71 16.32
N SER A 237 13.57 -20.25 16.95
CA SER A 237 13.57 -19.88 18.38
C SER A 237 13.52 -21.10 19.29
N GLY A 238 13.83 -22.29 18.78
CA GLY A 238 13.62 -23.58 19.44
C GLY A 238 12.16 -23.86 19.78
N ALA A 239 11.25 -22.90 19.54
CA ALA A 239 9.82 -23.08 19.70
C ALA A 239 9.36 -24.08 18.64
N PRO A 240 8.71 -25.19 19.03
CA PRO A 240 8.23 -26.16 18.06
C PRO A 240 7.32 -25.43 17.08
N GLU A 241 7.68 -25.49 15.79
CA GLU A 241 6.78 -25.06 14.71
C GLU A 241 5.40 -25.62 15.01
N ARG A 242 4.40 -24.76 15.11
CA ARG A 242 3.01 -25.21 15.15
C ARG A 242 2.77 -25.95 13.84
N LYS A 243 2.86 -27.28 13.88
CA LYS A 243 2.55 -28.17 12.75
C LYS A 243 1.22 -27.73 12.14
N GLY A 244 1.27 -27.19 10.92
CA GLY A 244 0.09 -26.86 10.12
C GLY A 244 -0.15 -25.38 9.80
N ALA A 245 0.62 -24.43 10.32
CA ALA A 245 0.51 -23.02 9.91
C ALA A 245 1.73 -22.60 9.10
N SER A 246 1.68 -22.79 7.78
CA SER A 246 2.63 -22.16 6.86
C SER A 246 2.42 -20.65 6.95
N ARG A 247 3.24 -19.95 7.73
CA ARG A 247 3.23 -18.48 7.78
C ARG A 247 4.10 -17.99 6.64
N MET A 248 3.52 -17.21 5.73
CA MET A 248 4.37 -16.44 4.82
C MET A 248 5.24 -15.49 5.65
N PRO A 249 6.53 -15.36 5.31
CA PRO A 249 7.35 -14.29 5.85
C PRO A 249 6.71 -12.92 5.60
N PRO A 250 6.93 -11.90 6.44
CA PRO A 250 6.49 -10.54 6.14
C PRO A 250 7.14 -10.05 4.84
N LEU A 251 6.41 -9.22 4.09
CA LEU A 251 6.87 -8.52 2.89
C LEU A 251 7.45 -7.15 3.24
N LEU A 252 6.97 -6.53 4.32
CA LEU A 252 7.33 -5.18 4.73
C LEU A 252 8.23 -5.18 5.97
N GLY A 253 9.29 -4.37 5.93
CA GLY A 253 10.07 -3.92 7.08
C GLY A 253 9.67 -2.50 7.50
N TYR A 254 9.91 -2.13 8.76
CA TYR A 254 9.50 -0.84 9.36
C TYR A 254 10.73 0.00 9.68
N ARG A 255 10.88 1.16 9.03
CA ARG A 255 12.15 1.90 9.05
C ARG A 255 12.22 2.95 10.14
N ASP A 256 11.16 3.72 10.33
CA ASP A 256 11.23 4.96 11.11
C ASP A 256 10.37 4.89 12.37
N PHE A 257 11.00 5.11 13.52
CA PHE A 257 10.37 5.17 14.84
C PHE A 257 10.90 6.36 15.64
N ASP A 258 11.57 7.30 14.98
CA ASP A 258 12.21 8.45 15.62
C ASP A 258 11.22 9.34 16.38
N MET A 259 9.99 9.43 15.88
CA MET A 259 8.87 10.16 16.48
C MET A 259 7.88 9.27 17.23
N ALA A 260 8.15 7.97 17.40
CA ALA A 260 7.24 7.07 18.10
C ALA A 260 7.32 7.28 19.63
N PHE A 261 6.18 7.24 20.31
CA PHE A 261 6.10 7.40 21.77
C PHE A 261 4.96 6.57 22.37
N TYR A 262 5.06 6.21 23.66
CA TYR A 262 3.93 5.60 24.37
C TYR A 262 2.92 6.67 24.76
N PHE A 263 1.62 6.35 24.69
CA PHE A 263 0.56 7.27 25.12
C PHE A 263 0.66 7.64 26.61
N SER A 264 1.31 6.79 27.43
CA SER A 264 1.63 7.10 28.82
C SER A 264 2.64 8.23 28.99
N ASP A 265 3.47 8.45 27.97
CA ASP A 265 4.60 9.38 27.98
C ASP A 265 4.24 10.68 27.26
N ALA A 266 2.99 10.80 26.78
CA ALA A 266 2.46 11.91 26.00
C ALA A 266 2.23 13.19 26.83
N GLU A 267 3.05 13.45 27.86
CA GLU A 267 3.19 14.78 28.49
C GLU A 267 3.82 15.81 27.52
N HIS A 268 3.71 15.60 26.21
CA HIS A 268 4.31 16.47 25.21
C HIS A 268 3.64 17.84 25.26
N ASP A 269 4.50 18.77 25.65
CA ASP A 269 4.32 20.21 25.78
C ASP A 269 3.73 20.75 24.48
N THR A 270 2.41 20.75 24.41
CA THR A 270 1.65 21.37 23.36
C THR A 270 1.77 22.86 23.65
N GLU A 271 2.81 23.53 23.12
CA GLU A 271 3.02 24.96 23.26
C GLU A 271 1.75 25.75 22.85
N GLY A 272 0.83 25.94 23.79
CA GLY A 272 -0.47 26.58 23.58
C GLY A 272 -1.62 25.73 23.01
N ASN A 273 -1.43 24.43 22.70
CA ASN A 273 -2.53 23.56 22.24
C ASN A 273 -3.11 22.72 23.37
N ALA A 274 -4.36 22.26 23.25
CA ALA A 274 -4.91 21.29 24.19
C ALA A 274 -4.17 19.95 24.01
N PRO A 275 -3.89 19.20 25.09
CA PRO A 275 -3.29 17.88 24.97
C PRO A 275 -4.22 16.97 24.17
N LEU A 276 -3.67 16.35 23.13
CA LEU A 276 -4.40 15.37 22.31
C LEU A 276 -4.65 14.12 23.15
N ASN A 277 -5.86 13.59 23.07
CA ASN A 277 -6.13 12.30 23.69
C ASN A 277 -5.67 11.15 22.78
N ALA A 278 -5.39 9.99 23.37
CA ALA A 278 -4.89 8.83 22.61
C ALA A 278 -5.85 8.39 21.48
N ALA A 279 -7.16 8.57 21.63
CA ALA A 279 -8.12 8.22 20.59
C ALA A 279 -8.06 9.19 19.40
N GLU A 280 -7.71 10.46 19.62
CA GLU A 280 -7.46 11.44 18.55
C GLU A 280 -6.22 11.05 17.74
N ILE A 281 -5.13 10.70 18.42
CA ILE A 281 -3.88 10.26 17.81
C ILE A 281 -4.08 8.97 17.00
N VAL A 282 -4.66 7.94 17.61
CA VAL A 282 -4.97 6.65 16.94
C VAL A 282 -5.86 6.86 15.72
N SER A 283 -6.86 7.72 15.90
CA SER A 283 -7.56 8.49 14.87
C SER A 283 -6.76 8.82 13.62
N GLU A 284 -5.90 9.81 13.78
CA GLU A 284 -5.16 10.41 12.68
C GLU A 284 -4.09 9.50 12.11
N GLU A 285 -3.45 8.67 12.92
CA GLU A 285 -2.48 7.72 12.38
C GLU A 285 -3.16 6.70 11.47
N ARG A 286 -4.35 6.23 11.86
CA ARG A 286 -5.12 5.28 11.05
C ARG A 286 -5.59 5.91 9.74
N LEU A 287 -6.18 7.10 9.80
CA LEU A 287 -6.72 7.76 8.60
C LEU A 287 -5.60 8.32 7.72
N GLY A 288 -4.61 8.99 8.30
CA GLY A 288 -3.46 9.53 7.59
C GLY A 288 -2.64 8.43 6.89
N LEU A 289 -2.38 7.30 7.56
CA LEU A 289 -1.68 6.20 6.90
C LEU A 289 -2.51 5.61 5.75
N LEU A 290 -3.81 5.41 5.97
CA LEU A 290 -4.70 4.89 4.93
C LEU A 290 -4.77 5.83 3.73
N GLU A 291 -4.88 7.12 3.95
CA GLU A 291 -4.87 8.14 2.90
C GLU A 291 -3.59 8.09 2.07
N VAL A 292 -2.42 8.10 2.72
CA VAL A 292 -1.12 8.06 2.03
C VAL A 292 -0.91 6.72 1.31
N LEU A 293 -1.34 5.59 1.91
CA LEU A 293 -1.35 4.28 1.24
C LEU A 293 -2.21 4.29 -0.02
N LEU A 294 -3.27 5.11 -0.03
CA LEU A 294 -4.18 5.21 -1.16
C LEU A 294 -3.70 6.15 -2.26
N GLY A 295 -2.50 6.73 -2.10
CA GLY A 295 -1.90 7.67 -3.05
C GLY A 295 -2.48 9.07 -2.95
N ALA A 296 -3.16 9.41 -1.86
CA ALA A 296 -3.49 10.80 -1.57
C ALA A 296 -2.26 11.53 -1.02
N ASP A 297 -1.95 12.66 -1.64
CA ASP A 297 -0.70 13.41 -1.48
C ASP A 297 -0.90 14.61 -0.54
N SER A 298 -1.38 14.36 0.68
CA SER A 298 -1.56 15.42 1.69
C SER A 298 -0.32 15.64 2.55
N SER A 299 0.66 14.73 2.53
CA SER A 299 1.91 14.87 3.29
C SER A 299 3.04 15.44 2.42
N THR A 300 3.73 16.46 2.92
CA THR A 300 4.74 17.27 2.19
C THR A 300 6.02 16.52 1.76
N GLY A 301 6.14 15.22 2.07
CA GLY A 301 7.37 14.44 1.87
C GLY A 301 7.26 13.23 0.93
N VAL A 302 6.06 12.81 0.54
CA VAL A 302 5.86 11.59 -0.28
C VAL A 302 5.40 12.01 -1.67
N ARG A 303 6.33 12.31 -2.58
CA ARG A 303 5.96 12.51 -3.98
C ARG A 303 5.37 11.21 -4.53
N GLY A 304 4.06 11.17 -4.76
CA GLY A 304 3.45 10.09 -5.54
C GLY A 304 4.02 10.04 -6.96
N ALA A 305 3.65 9.00 -7.72
CA ALA A 305 3.91 9.04 -9.16
C ALA A 305 3.31 10.33 -9.73
N PRO A 306 3.96 10.98 -10.72
CA PRO A 306 3.52 12.30 -11.17
C PRO A 306 2.06 12.24 -11.61
N ARG A 307 1.20 13.02 -10.92
CA ARG A 307 -0.26 12.94 -11.09
C ARG A 307 -0.67 13.10 -12.56
N ALA A 308 0.01 13.95 -13.31
CA ALA A 308 -0.19 14.13 -14.74
C ALA A 308 0.01 12.84 -15.57
N VAL A 309 0.93 11.97 -15.17
CA VAL A 309 1.18 10.67 -15.82
C VAL A 309 0.04 9.71 -15.51
N LEU A 310 -0.36 9.62 -14.24
CA LEU A 310 -1.49 8.77 -13.82
C LEU A 310 -2.81 9.21 -14.45
N ASP A 311 -3.03 10.53 -14.55
CA ASP A 311 -4.21 11.11 -15.19
C ASP A 311 -4.22 10.81 -16.69
N ALA A 312 -3.06 10.67 -17.32
CA ALA A 312 -2.91 10.31 -18.72
C ALA A 312 -3.11 8.80 -19.00
N HIS A 313 -3.21 7.95 -17.97
CA HIS A 313 -3.48 6.54 -18.17
C HIS A 313 -4.85 6.31 -18.85
N PRO A 314 -4.98 5.23 -19.65
CA PRO A 314 -6.26 4.82 -20.20
C PRO A 314 -7.35 4.71 -19.12
N PRO A 315 -8.62 5.06 -19.42
CA PRO A 315 -9.70 5.06 -18.41
C PRO A 315 -9.92 3.70 -17.71
N ASP A 316 -9.78 2.60 -18.44
CA ASP A 316 -9.83 1.23 -17.95
C ASP A 316 -8.68 0.92 -16.98
N VAL A 317 -7.47 1.36 -17.28
CA VAL A 317 -6.32 1.27 -16.36
C VAL A 317 -6.56 2.07 -15.08
N ARG A 318 -7.12 3.29 -15.18
CA ARG A 318 -7.45 4.09 -14.00
C ARG A 318 -8.54 3.42 -13.15
N LEU A 319 -9.53 2.78 -13.77
CA LEU A 319 -10.57 2.03 -13.07
C LEU A 319 -9.99 0.80 -12.34
N LEU A 320 -9.12 0.04 -13.02
CA LEU A 320 -8.40 -1.08 -12.41
C LEU A 320 -7.56 -0.61 -11.21
N ARG A 321 -6.81 0.48 -11.37
CA ARG A 321 -6.06 1.11 -10.27
C ARG A 321 -6.97 1.37 -9.08
N THR A 322 -8.11 2.02 -9.29
CA THR A 322 -9.08 2.26 -8.21
C THR A 322 -9.49 0.97 -7.50
N ALA A 323 -9.75 -0.11 -8.24
CA ALA A 323 -10.15 -1.40 -7.68
C ALA A 323 -9.02 -2.10 -6.88
N LEU A 324 -7.77 -1.99 -7.34
CA LEU A 324 -6.59 -2.50 -6.64
C LEU A 324 -6.34 -1.75 -5.32
N TYR A 325 -6.56 -0.44 -5.33
CA TYR A 325 -6.42 0.40 -4.15
C TYR A 325 -7.56 0.19 -3.14
N ASP A 326 -8.79 -0.07 -3.59
CA ASP A 326 -9.86 -0.56 -2.71
C ASP A 326 -9.46 -1.87 -2.02
N THR A 327 -8.83 -2.80 -2.76
CA THR A 327 -8.35 -4.08 -2.23
C THR A 327 -7.24 -3.89 -1.19
N LEU A 328 -6.33 -2.94 -1.41
CA LEU A 328 -5.33 -2.53 -0.43
C LEU A 328 -5.98 -1.94 0.82
N ALA A 329 -6.91 -0.98 0.67
CA ALA A 329 -7.63 -0.38 1.80
C ALA A 329 -8.36 -1.42 2.63
N LEU A 330 -9.05 -2.36 2.00
CA LEU A 330 -9.73 -3.45 2.70
C LEU A 330 -8.73 -4.37 3.41
N GLY A 331 -7.56 -4.62 2.81
CA GLY A 331 -6.46 -5.33 3.48
C GLY A 331 -6.07 -4.63 4.77
N PHE A 332 -5.86 -3.32 4.68
CA PHE A 332 -5.51 -2.48 5.82
C PHE A 332 -6.59 -2.46 6.91
N THR A 333 -7.84 -2.16 6.56
CA THR A 333 -8.92 -1.96 7.55
C THR A 333 -9.28 -3.25 8.27
N ASP A 334 -9.38 -4.38 7.55
CA ASP A 334 -9.65 -5.68 8.14
C ASP A 334 -8.53 -6.08 9.10
N ALA A 335 -7.27 -5.89 8.70
CA ALA A 335 -6.12 -6.33 9.47
C ALA A 335 -5.80 -5.41 10.65
N TYR A 336 -6.08 -4.13 10.54
CA TYR A 336 -6.01 -3.19 11.67
C TYR A 336 -7.03 -3.57 12.75
N ALA A 337 -8.28 -3.85 12.36
CA ALA A 337 -9.34 -4.28 13.29
C ALA A 337 -9.02 -5.63 13.95
N ALA A 338 -8.31 -6.52 13.24
CA ALA A 338 -7.95 -7.85 13.68
C ALA A 338 -6.43 -8.05 13.86
N TRP A 339 -5.70 -7.05 14.35
CA TRP A 339 -4.22 -7.03 14.31
C TRP A 339 -3.53 -8.24 14.98
N GLN A 340 -4.19 -8.85 15.97
CA GLN A 340 -3.72 -10.06 16.66
C GLN A 340 -3.87 -11.33 15.81
N ALA A 341 -4.78 -11.35 14.84
CA ALA A 341 -5.01 -12.49 13.96
C ALA A 341 -3.89 -12.59 12.90
N PRO A 342 -3.27 -13.78 12.70
CA PRO A 342 -2.33 -13.97 11.60
C PRO A 342 -3.02 -13.83 10.24
N LEU A 343 -2.27 -13.44 9.19
CA LEU A 343 -2.77 -13.54 7.82
C LEU A 343 -3.07 -15.01 7.53
N ASP A 344 -4.32 -15.31 7.19
CA ASP A 344 -4.65 -16.61 6.60
C ASP A 344 -4.31 -16.57 5.11
N VAL A 345 -3.07 -16.96 4.82
CA VAL A 345 -2.54 -17.00 3.46
C VAL A 345 -3.35 -17.97 2.60
N HIS A 346 -3.86 -19.07 3.15
CA HIS A 346 -4.66 -20.02 2.37
C HIS A 346 -6.04 -19.45 2.03
N ALA A 347 -6.60 -18.61 2.89
CA ALA A 347 -7.81 -17.87 2.56
C ALA A 347 -7.58 -16.84 1.43
N LEU A 348 -6.39 -16.23 1.38
CA LEU A 348 -6.04 -15.25 0.36
C LEU A 348 -5.71 -15.89 -1.00
N LEU A 349 -4.92 -16.97 -0.98
CA LEU A 349 -4.41 -17.63 -2.19
C LEU A 349 -5.36 -18.69 -2.76
N GLY A 350 -6.35 -19.10 -1.96
CA GLY A 350 -7.26 -20.18 -2.28
C GLY A 350 -6.73 -21.58 -1.91
N PRO A 351 -7.61 -22.59 -1.91
CA PRO A 351 -7.25 -23.96 -1.55
C PRO A 351 -6.26 -24.57 -2.56
N GLY A 352 -5.17 -25.14 -2.04
CA GLY A 352 -4.15 -25.84 -2.85
C GLY A 352 -3.00 -24.95 -3.35
N ALA A 353 -3.01 -23.65 -3.05
CA ALA A 353 -1.94 -22.74 -3.42
C ALA A 353 -0.60 -23.08 -2.73
N ASP A 354 0.49 -23.12 -3.52
CA ASP A 354 1.85 -23.22 -3.01
C ASP A 354 2.36 -21.85 -2.56
N ALA A 355 2.39 -21.63 -1.24
CA ALA A 355 2.89 -20.38 -0.66
C ALA A 355 4.32 -20.03 -1.08
N ALA A 356 5.16 -21.03 -1.42
CA ALA A 356 6.52 -20.77 -1.91
C ALA A 356 6.51 -20.21 -3.33
N ALA A 357 5.68 -20.73 -4.24
CA ALA A 357 5.50 -20.19 -5.58
C ALA A 357 4.97 -18.75 -5.53
N TRP A 358 3.99 -18.49 -4.66
CA TRP A 358 3.44 -17.15 -4.45
C TRP A 358 4.47 -16.14 -3.94
N ASN A 359 5.36 -16.52 -3.03
CA ASN A 359 6.43 -15.62 -2.60
C ASN A 359 7.42 -15.33 -3.73
N ARG A 360 7.77 -16.31 -4.56
CA ARG A 360 8.64 -16.07 -5.73
C ARG A 360 8.00 -15.07 -6.69
N ALA A 361 6.71 -15.21 -6.98
CA ALA A 361 6.00 -14.30 -7.86
C ALA A 361 5.87 -12.89 -7.26
N THR A 362 5.60 -12.77 -5.95
CA THR A 362 5.60 -11.46 -5.27
C THR A 362 6.99 -10.82 -5.23
N GLU A 363 8.07 -11.59 -5.17
CA GLU A 363 9.44 -11.06 -5.22
C GLU A 363 9.84 -10.56 -6.62
N ALA A 364 9.35 -11.23 -7.68
CA ALA A 364 9.59 -10.85 -9.06
C ALA A 364 8.76 -9.62 -9.51
N LEU A 365 7.57 -9.45 -8.94
CA LEU A 365 6.68 -8.30 -9.18
C LEU A 365 7.23 -6.98 -8.59
#